data_AF-A0A450UIZ9-F1
#
_entry.id   AF-A0A450UIZ9-F1
#
_cell.length_a   1.000
_cell.length_b   1.000
_cell.length_c   1.000
_cell.angle_alpha   90.00
_cell.angle_beta   90.00
_cell.angle_gamma   90.00
#
_symmetry.space_group_name_H-M   'P 1'
#
loop_
_entity.id
_entity.type
_entity.pdbx_description
1 polymer ?
#
loop_
_entity_poly.entity_id
_entity_poly.type
_entity_poly.pdbx_seq_one_letter_code
_entity_poly.pdbx_strand_id
1 'polypeptide(L)'
;QEDKESAEFLLSDWIKRAMVSGIGMFKRFANTLAAFRSGILAYYDFNRISTGPLEGTNNKIKTLQKMAYGFRDMDFLKLKIKGLHETKYALVG
;
A
#
# COMPACT_ATOMS: atom_id res chain seq x y z
N GLN A 1 -4.89 -10.48 -15.43
CA GLN A 1 -5.54 -11.43 -14.51
C GLN A 1 -7.01 -11.08 -14.49
N GLU A 2 -7.78 -11.78 -15.32
CA GLU A 2 -9.18 -11.40 -15.62
C GLU A 2 -10.14 -11.80 -14.50
N ASP A 3 -9.86 -12.91 -13.80
CA ASP A 3 -10.71 -13.49 -12.76
C ASP A 3 -9.93 -13.85 -11.47
N LYS A 4 -10.68 -14.13 -10.40
CA LYS A 4 -10.17 -14.38 -9.05
C LYS A 4 -9.46 -15.73 -8.92
N GLU A 5 -9.95 -16.76 -9.62
CA GLU A 5 -9.41 -18.12 -9.55
C GLU A 5 -8.02 -18.19 -10.19
N SER A 6 -7.86 -17.55 -11.35
CA SER A 6 -6.56 -17.38 -12.00
C SER A 6 -5.55 -16.64 -11.12
N ALA A 7 -6.02 -15.66 -10.34
CA ALA A 7 -5.16 -14.88 -9.45
C ALA A 7 -4.74 -15.70 -8.22
N GLU A 8 -5.67 -16.47 -7.68
CA GLU A 8 -5.45 -17.40 -6.59
C GLU A 8 -4.45 -18.50 -6.97
N PHE A 9 -4.57 -19.05 -8.16
CA PHE A 9 -3.65 -20.03 -8.71
C PHE A 9 -2.24 -19.46 -8.85
N LEU A 10 -2.07 -18.31 -9.53
CA LEU A 10 -0.74 -17.72 -9.71
C LEU A 10 -0.10 -17.30 -8.39
N LEU A 11 -0.86 -16.74 -7.46
CA LEU A 11 -0.33 -16.37 -6.13
C LEU A 11 0.18 -17.61 -5.39
N SER A 12 -0.58 -18.71 -5.46
CA SER A 12 -0.20 -19.98 -4.82
C SER A 12 1.02 -20.62 -5.50
N ASP A 13 1.10 -20.58 -6.84
CA ASP A 13 2.27 -21.06 -7.60
C ASP A 13 3.53 -20.25 -7.27
N TRP A 14 3.41 -18.92 -7.23
CA TRP A 14 4.51 -18.03 -6.89
C TRP A 14 5.05 -18.28 -5.48
N ILE A 15 4.15 -18.43 -4.49
CA ILE A 15 4.53 -18.76 -3.10
C ILE A 15 5.29 -20.09 -3.06
N LYS A 16 4.83 -21.12 -3.77
CA LYS A 16 5.52 -22.41 -3.84
C LYS A 16 6.93 -22.27 -4.41
N ARG A 17 7.08 -21.55 -5.53
CA ARG A 17 8.39 -21.27 -6.15
C ARG A 17 9.32 -20.51 -5.21
N ALA A 18 8.82 -19.49 -4.54
CA ALA A 18 9.58 -18.70 -3.57
C ALA A 18 10.06 -19.57 -2.39
N MET A 19 9.23 -20.50 -1.93
CA MET A 19 9.57 -21.43 -0.85
C MET A 19 10.66 -22.43 -1.24
N VAL A 20 10.65 -22.94 -2.48
CA VAL A 20 11.68 -23.89 -2.97
C VAL A 20 12.96 -23.21 -3.47
N SER A 21 12.96 -21.89 -3.64
CA SER A 21 14.11 -21.12 -4.18
C SER A 21 15.40 -21.18 -3.33
N GLY A 22 15.31 -21.63 -2.07
CA GLY A 22 16.44 -21.62 -1.14
C GLY A 22 16.81 -20.23 -0.58
N ILE A 23 16.23 -19.15 -1.11
CA ILE A 23 16.55 -17.77 -0.72
C ILE A 23 15.71 -17.37 0.50
N GLY A 24 16.37 -17.14 1.64
CA GLY A 24 15.70 -16.84 2.91
C GLY A 24 14.79 -15.61 2.88
N MET A 25 15.15 -14.57 2.11
CA MET A 25 14.32 -13.38 1.92
C MET A 25 13.00 -13.71 1.22
N PHE A 26 13.04 -14.52 0.17
CA PHE A 26 11.84 -14.93 -0.56
C PHE A 26 10.95 -15.85 0.27
N LYS A 27 11.51 -16.73 1.11
CA LYS A 27 10.72 -17.53 2.05
C LYS A 27 9.95 -16.64 3.04
N ARG A 28 10.62 -15.64 3.62
CA ARG A 28 9.97 -14.68 4.53
C ARG A 28 8.86 -13.90 3.83
N PHE A 29 9.12 -13.40 2.64
CA PHE A 29 8.13 -12.65 1.87
C PHE A 29 6.94 -13.53 1.44
N ALA A 30 7.20 -14.77 1.03
CA ALA A 30 6.17 -15.75 0.70
C ALA A 30 5.26 -16.07 1.90
N ASN A 31 5.82 -16.18 3.11
CA ASN A 31 5.02 -16.35 4.33
C ASN A 31 4.11 -15.15 4.59
N THR A 32 4.61 -13.92 4.40
CA THR A 32 3.79 -12.71 4.50
C THR A 32 2.66 -12.73 3.47
N LEU A 33 2.95 -13.04 2.20
CA LEU A 33 1.94 -13.14 1.14
C LEU A 33 0.89 -14.21 1.43
N ALA A 34 1.29 -15.36 1.97
CA ALA A 34 0.38 -16.42 2.37
C ALA A 34 -0.56 -15.95 3.50
N ALA A 35 -0.03 -15.26 4.51
CA ALA A 35 -0.81 -14.73 5.62
C ALA A 35 -1.85 -13.68 5.18
N PHE A 36 -1.52 -12.84 4.20
CA PHE A 36 -2.40 -11.79 3.69
C PHE A 36 -3.20 -12.18 2.42
N ARG A 37 -3.17 -13.47 2.04
CA ARG A 37 -3.79 -13.98 0.81
C ARG A 37 -5.26 -13.59 0.65
N SER A 38 -6.05 -13.70 1.73
CA SER A 38 -7.47 -13.34 1.72
C SER A 38 -7.70 -11.86 1.41
N GLY A 39 -6.91 -10.97 2.00
CA GLY A 39 -6.97 -9.53 1.74
C GLY A 39 -6.54 -9.17 0.31
N ILE A 40 -5.55 -9.88 -0.24
CA ILE A 40 -5.10 -9.69 -1.62
C ILE A 40 -6.19 -10.10 -2.61
N LEU A 41 -6.83 -11.25 -2.38
CA LEU A 41 -7.89 -11.77 -3.26
C LEU A 41 -9.22 -11.01 -3.11
N ALA A 42 -9.44 -10.34 -1.97
CA ALA A 42 -10.61 -9.47 -1.75
C ALA A 42 -10.70 -8.33 -2.77
N TYR A 43 -9.61 -7.95 -3.44
CA TYR A 43 -9.63 -7.03 -4.59
C TYR A 43 -10.72 -7.38 -5.61
N TYR A 44 -10.92 -8.68 -5.89
CA TYR A 44 -11.92 -9.15 -6.86
C TYR A 44 -13.35 -9.09 -6.31
N ASP A 45 -13.53 -9.15 -4.99
CA ASP A 45 -14.84 -9.17 -4.35
C ASP A 45 -15.44 -7.76 -4.19
N PHE A 46 -14.61 -6.72 -4.19
CA PHE A 46 -15.01 -5.33 -3.94
C PHE A 46 -14.86 -4.40 -5.16
N ASN A 47 -15.26 -4.84 -6.36
CA ASN A 47 -15.16 -4.04 -7.59
C ASN A 47 -13.74 -3.51 -7.89
N ARG A 48 -12.70 -4.30 -7.58
CA ARG A 48 -11.31 -3.95 -7.94
C ARG A 48 -10.84 -2.63 -7.33
N ILE A 49 -10.99 -2.50 -6.00
CA ILE A 49 -10.54 -1.32 -5.25
C ILE A 49 -9.08 -0.99 -5.62
N SER A 50 -8.88 0.21 -6.17
CA SER A 50 -7.54 0.72 -6.47
C SER A 50 -6.89 1.33 -5.22
N THR A 51 -5.60 1.05 -5.03
CA THR A 51 -4.77 1.72 -4.01
C THR A 51 -4.37 3.14 -4.40
N GLY A 52 -4.66 3.59 -5.62
CA GLY A 52 -4.23 4.90 -6.13
C GLY A 52 -4.61 6.10 -5.26
N PRO A 53 -5.87 6.26 -4.79
CA PRO A 53 -6.23 7.35 -3.89
C PRO A 53 -5.48 7.29 -2.53
N LEU A 54 -5.24 6.09 -2.01
CA LEU A 54 -4.52 5.87 -0.76
C LEU A 54 -3.03 6.23 -0.94
N GLU A 55 -2.42 5.82 -2.05
CA GLU A 55 -1.04 6.18 -2.42
C GLU A 55 -0.88 7.68 -2.62
N GLY A 56 -1.84 8.33 -3.28
CA GLY A 56 -1.88 9.78 -3.43
C GLY A 56 -1.93 10.50 -2.09
N THR A 57 -2.73 9.99 -1.15
CA THR A 57 -2.81 10.51 0.22
C THR A 57 -1.48 10.33 0.96
N ASN A 58 -0.88 9.14 0.88
CA ASN A 58 0.43 8.86 1.49
C ASN A 58 1.53 9.78 0.95
N ASN A 59 1.53 10.06 -0.36
CA ASN A 59 2.48 10.99 -0.97
C ASN A 59 2.29 12.43 -0.46
N LYS A 60 1.05 12.89 -0.33
CA LYS A 60 0.76 14.22 0.25
C LYS A 60 1.23 14.31 1.72
N ILE A 61 0.98 13.27 2.53
CA ILE A 61 1.44 13.20 3.93
C ILE A 61 2.98 13.20 3.99
N LYS A 62 3.65 12.42 3.14
CA LYS A 62 5.11 12.36 3.07
C LYS A 62 5.71 13.72 2.71
N THR A 63 5.11 14.44 1.75
CA THR A 63 5.52 15.80 1.41
C THR A 63 5.31 16.77 2.58
N LEU A 64 4.16 16.70 3.24
CA LEU A 64 3.88 17.51 4.43
C LEU A 64 4.88 17.24 5.57
N GLN A 65 5.22 15.98 5.84
CA GLN A 65 6.23 15.60 6.84
C GLN A 65 7.62 16.14 6.47
N LYS A 66 7.99 16.12 5.18
CA LYS A 66 9.25 16.74 4.72
C LYS A 66 9.27 18.25 4.94
N MET A 67 8.16 18.94 4.67
CA MET A 67 8.04 20.38 4.94
C MET A 67 8.03 20.69 6.44
N ALA A 68 7.58 19.73 7.25
CA ALA A 68 7.47 19.84 8.69
C ALA A 68 8.71 19.33 9.47
N TYR A 69 9.85 19.09 8.82
CA TYR A 69 11.09 18.78 9.53
C TYR A 69 11.43 19.91 10.52
N GLY A 70 11.57 19.58 11.80
CA GLY A 70 11.87 20.54 12.87
C GLY A 70 10.64 21.07 13.63
N PHE A 71 9.41 20.67 13.26
CA PHE A 71 8.23 20.97 14.06
C PHE A 71 8.31 20.21 15.40
N ARG A 72 8.26 20.95 16.52
CA ARG A 72 8.19 20.37 17.87
C ARG A 72 6.77 20.01 18.30
N ASP A 73 5.77 20.43 17.52
CA ASP A 73 4.35 20.23 17.82
C ASP A 73 3.74 19.16 16.90
N MET A 74 3.60 17.96 17.45
CA MET A 74 3.02 16.80 16.77
C MET A 74 1.50 16.92 16.63
N ASP A 75 0.83 17.72 17.47
CA ASP A 75 -0.61 17.90 17.39
C ASP A 75 -0.99 18.83 16.24
N PHE A 76 -0.17 19.84 15.96
CA PHE A 76 -0.29 20.65 14.76
C PHE A 76 -0.10 19.82 13.47
N LEU A 77 0.87 18.89 13.45
CA LEU A 77 1.07 17.98 12.32
C LEU A 77 -0.17 17.08 12.09
N LYS A 78 -0.78 16.55 13.16
CA LYS A 78 -2.02 15.76 13.06
C LYS A 78 -3.16 16.58 12.47
N LEU A 79 -3.33 17.83 12.89
CA LEU A 79 -4.36 18.73 12.35
C LEU A 79 -4.15 18.99 10.86
N LYS A 80 -2.90 19.24 10.43
CA LYS A 80 -2.55 19.40 9.01
C LYS A 80 -2.82 18.15 8.17
N ILE A 81 -2.58 16.96 8.71
CA ILE A 81 -2.91 15.69 8.05
C ILE A 81 -4.43 15.53 7.89
N LYS A 82 -5.23 15.87 8.92
CA LYS A 82 -6.70 15.80 8.84
C LYS A 82 -7.27 16.78 7.80
N GLY A 83 -6.72 18.00 7.71
CA GLY A 83 -7.11 19.01 6.72
C GLY A 83 -6.53 18.82 5.31
N LEU A 84 -5.76 17.75 5.07
CA LEU A 84 -5.04 17.55 3.80
C LEU A 84 -5.97 17.42 2.57
N HIS A 85 -7.20 16.99 2.80
CA HIS A 85 -8.23 16.89 1.76
C HIS A 85 -8.77 18.27 1.32
N GLU A 86 -8.64 19.29 2.16
CA GLU A 86 -9.02 20.69 1.87
C GLU A 86 -7.88 21.45 1.18
N THR A 87 -6.64 20.99 1.34
CA THR A 87 -5.48 21.62 0.70
C THR A 87 -5.48 21.38 -0.81
N LYS A 88 -5.79 22.43 -1.58
CA LYS A 88 -5.58 22.46 -3.02
C LYS A 88 -4.10 22.77 -3.28
N TYR A 89 -3.38 21.84 -3.89
CA TYR A 89 -2.11 22.17 -4.53
C TYR A 89 -2.43 23.07 -5.72
N ALA A 90 -2.26 24.38 -5.56
CA ALA A 90 -2.08 25.25 -6.71
C ALA A 90 -0.68 24.96 -7.26
N LEU A 91 -0.60 24.40 -8.47
CA LEU A 91 0.64 24.41 -9.24
C LEU A 91 0.91 25.87 -9.59
N VAL A 92 1.63 26.56 -8.72
CA VAL A 92 2.20 27.87 -9.01
C VAL A 92 3.65 27.59 -9.38
N GLY A 93 3.93 27.58 -10.69
CA GLY A 93 5.24 27.27 -11.27
C GLY A 93 5.15 26.23 -12.38
#